data_AF-A0A1F2T3T4-F1
#
_entry.id   AF-A0A1F2T3T4-F1
#
_cell.length_a   1.000
_cell.length_b   1.000
_cell.length_c   1.000
_cell.angle_alpha   90.00
_cell.angle_beta   90.00
_cell.angle_gamma   90.00
#
_symmetry.space_group_name_H-M   'P 1'
#
loop_
_entity.id
_entity.type
_entity.pdbx_description
1 polymer ?
#
loop_
_entity_poly.entity_id
_entity_poly.type
_entity_poly.pdbx_seq_one_letter_code
_entity_poly.pdbx_strand_id
1 'polypeptide(L)'
;MTKTGRNDLCPCGSGRKFKKCCEARERGTRSRVMMLVVGGAVVAAILVGIASFTGERATGPSRAWSTEHGHYHDANGMAVP
;
A
#
# COMPACT_ATOMS: atom_id res chain seq x y z
N MET A 1 0.34 14.63 -39.18
CA MET A 1 0.94 15.28 -38.00
C MET A 1 2.37 14.80 -37.88
N THR A 2 3.37 15.64 -38.15
CA THR A 2 4.79 15.26 -37.98
C THR A 2 5.08 15.08 -36.49
N LYS A 3 5.51 13.89 -36.10
CA LYS A 3 5.97 13.62 -34.72
C LYS A 3 7.18 14.52 -34.48
N THR A 4 7.08 15.46 -33.53
CA THR A 4 8.22 16.26 -33.08
C THR A 4 9.33 15.32 -32.64
N GLY A 5 10.52 15.45 -33.25
CA GLY A 5 11.67 14.64 -32.92
C GLY A 5 12.18 14.95 -31.52
N ARG A 6 12.72 13.91 -30.86
CA ARG A 6 13.23 13.97 -29.47
C ARG A 6 14.20 15.13 -29.21
N ASN A 7 15.02 15.47 -30.21
CA ASN A 7 16.04 16.52 -30.11
C ASN A 7 15.59 17.88 -30.66
N ASP A 8 14.41 17.96 -31.28
CA ASP A 8 13.90 19.19 -31.89
C ASP A 8 13.48 20.19 -30.82
N LEU A 9 13.32 21.46 -31.22
CA LEU A 9 12.76 22.48 -30.35
C LEU A 9 11.34 22.09 -29.93
N CYS A 10 11.06 22.22 -28.64
CA CYS A 10 9.79 21.83 -28.08
C CYS A 10 8.67 22.79 -28.53
N PRO A 11 7.54 22.31 -29.07
CA PRO A 11 6.47 23.14 -29.63
C PRO A 11 5.69 23.94 -28.56
N CYS A 12 5.95 23.71 -27.28
CA CYS A 12 5.35 24.50 -26.19
C CYS A 12 5.94 25.91 -26.02
N GLY A 13 6.86 26.33 -26.90
CA GLY A 13 7.47 27.67 -26.85
C GLY A 13 8.58 27.84 -25.83
N SER A 14 9.00 26.78 -25.13
CA SER A 14 10.02 26.89 -24.07
C SER A 14 11.46 27.12 -24.56
N GLY A 15 11.72 27.05 -25.87
CA GLY A 15 13.07 27.15 -26.45
C GLY A 15 14.02 25.98 -26.13
N ARG A 16 13.56 24.97 -25.38
CA ARG A 16 14.35 23.77 -25.02
C ARG A 16 14.10 22.61 -25.97
N LYS A 17 15.05 21.66 -26.06
CA LYS A 17 14.85 20.39 -26.78
C LYS A 17 13.66 19.62 -26.19
N PHE A 18 12.84 18.99 -27.04
CA PHE A 18 11.62 18.27 -26.64
C PHE A 18 11.86 17.27 -25.50
N LYS A 19 12.94 16.48 -25.60
CA LYS A 19 13.36 15.52 -24.56
C LYS A 19 13.63 16.08 -23.18
N LYS A 20 14.01 17.36 -23.11
CA LYS A 20 14.33 18.07 -21.86
C LYS A 20 13.16 18.93 -21.38
N CYS A 21 12.05 18.94 -22.11
CA CYS A 21 10.87 19.73 -21.78
C CYS A 21 9.64 18.84 -21.58
N CYS A 22 8.72 18.78 -22.54
CA CYS A 22 7.44 18.09 -22.35
C CYS A 22 7.62 16.58 -22.18
N GLU A 23 8.52 15.94 -22.93
CA GLU A 23 8.78 14.50 -22.80
C GLU A 23 9.40 14.15 -21.44
N ALA A 24 10.39 14.92 -20.95
CA ALA A 24 10.95 14.73 -19.62
C ALA A 24 9.90 14.95 -18.52
N ARG A 25 9.04 15.96 -18.68
CA ARG A 25 7.95 16.26 -17.75
C ARG A 25 6.95 15.11 -17.70
N GLU A 26 6.53 14.60 -18.85
CA GLU A 26 5.66 13.42 -18.95
C GLU A 26 6.30 12.17 -18.37
N ARG A 27 7.58 11.92 -18.66
CA ARG A 27 8.31 10.75 -18.13
C ARG A 27 8.44 10.82 -16.60
N GLY A 28 8.69 12.01 -16.05
CA GLY A 28 8.73 12.26 -14.62
C GLY A 28 7.36 12.07 -13.95
N THR A 29 6.30 12.64 -14.54
CA THR A 29 4.92 12.46 -14.05
C THR A 29 4.51 10.99 -14.14
N ARG A 30 4.79 10.30 -15.24
CA ARG A 30 4.46 8.88 -15.44
C ARG A 30 5.20 7.99 -14.43
N SER A 31 6.48 8.27 -14.16
CA SER A 31 7.25 7.55 -13.14
C SER A 31 6.69 7.77 -11.74
N ARG A 32 6.29 9.00 -11.39
CA ARG A 32 5.68 9.30 -10.09
C ARG A 32 4.31 8.63 -9.94
N VAL A 33 3.46 8.73 -10.95
CA VAL A 33 2.14 8.06 -10.95
C VAL A 33 2.31 6.55 -10.83
N MET A 34 3.23 5.95 -11.60
CA MET A 34 3.52 4.52 -11.49
C MET A 34 4.01 4.13 -10.10
N MET A 35 4.89 4.93 -9.48
CA MET A 35 5.36 4.71 -8.11
C MET A 35 4.22 4.79 -7.09
N LEU A 36 3.31 5.75 -7.22
CA LEU A 36 2.14 5.88 -6.35
C LEU A 36 1.14 4.73 -6.53
N VAL A 37 0.90 4.29 -7.77
CA VAL A 37 -0.01 3.16 -8.06
C VAL A 37 0.57 1.86 -7.52
N VAL A 38 1.83 1.55 -7.83
CA VAL A 38 2.49 0.32 -7.36
C VAL A 38 2.66 0.36 -5.85
N GLY A 39 3.15 1.46 -5.29
CA GLY A 39 3.30 1.64 -3.85
C GLY A 39 1.96 1.54 -3.12
N GLY A 40 0.91 2.19 -3.62
CA GLY A 40 -0.44 2.11 -3.08
C GLY A 40 -1.01 0.69 -3.13
N ALA A 41 -0.81 -0.04 -4.24
CA ALA A 41 -1.23 -1.44 -4.37
C ALA A 41 -0.50 -2.35 -3.38
N VAL A 42 0.81 -2.17 -3.19
CA VAL A 42 1.60 -2.93 -2.21
C VAL A 42 1.13 -2.63 -0.79
N VAL A 43 0.90 -1.36 -0.43
CA VAL A 43 0.39 -0.97 0.88
C VAL A 43 -0.99 -1.57 1.13
N ALA A 44 -1.90 -1.52 0.15
CA ALA A 44 -3.22 -2.13 0.25
C ALA A 44 -3.13 -3.65 0.47
N ALA A 45 -2.26 -4.35 -0.27
CA ALA A 45 -2.05 -5.79 -0.10
C ALA A 45 -1.51 -6.14 1.30
N ILE A 46 -0.58 -5.35 1.83
CA ILE A 46 -0.06 -5.52 3.20
C ILE A 46 -1.17 -5.29 4.23
N LEU A 47 -1.97 -4.23 4.10
CA LEU A 47 -3.08 -3.94 5.00
C LEU A 47 -4.11 -5.08 5.00
N VAL A 48 -4.47 -5.60 3.82
CA VAL A 48 -5.36 -6.76 3.68
C VAL A 48 -4.76 -8.00 4.33
N GLY A 49 -3.47 -8.29 4.07
CA GLY A 49 -2.78 -9.42 4.67
C GLY A 49 -2.73 -9.36 6.20
N ILE A 50 -2.47 -8.18 6.78
CA ILE A 50 -2.53 -7.96 8.24
C ILE A 50 -3.95 -8.16 8.76
N ALA A 51 -4.96 -7.56 8.11
CA ALA A 51 -6.35 -7.67 8.52
C ALA A 51 -6.83 -9.14 8.52
N SER A 52 -6.45 -9.92 7.52
CA SER A 52 -6.73 -11.37 7.47
C SER A 52 -6.10 -12.15 8.62
N PHE A 53 -4.91 -11.75 9.09
CA PHE A 53 -4.24 -12.40 10.22
C PHE A 53 -4.78 -11.96 11.60
N THR A 54 -5.32 -10.75 11.71
CA THR A 54 -5.87 -10.21 12.96
C THR A 54 -7.36 -10.52 13.16
N GLY A 55 -8.10 -10.80 12.08
CA GLY A 55 -9.54 -11.04 12.13
C GLY A 55 -9.97 -12.23 13.00
N GLU A 56 -9.11 -13.23 13.18
CA GLU A 56 -9.43 -14.42 14.00
C GLU A 56 -9.15 -14.26 15.50
N ARG A 57 -8.39 -13.24 15.92
CA ARG A 57 -7.98 -13.07 17.32
C ARG A 57 -8.84 -12.11 18.14
N ALA A 58 -9.67 -11.29 17.50
CA ALA A 58 -10.39 -10.22 18.19
C ALA A 58 -11.72 -10.64 18.83
N THR A 59 -12.27 -11.81 18.49
CA THR A 59 -13.60 -12.25 18.96
C THR A 59 -13.62 -13.63 19.63
N GLY A 60 -12.45 -14.25 19.83
CA GLY A 60 -12.36 -15.43 20.70
C GLY A 60 -12.36 -14.97 22.17
N PRO A 61 -13.17 -15.57 23.06
CA PRO A 61 -13.06 -15.27 24.49
C PRO A 61 -11.63 -15.58 24.92
N SER A 62 -10.94 -14.57 25.46
CA SER A 62 -9.61 -14.75 26.05
C SER A 62 -9.73 -15.81 27.13
N ARG A 63 -9.11 -16.97 26.92
CA ARG A 63 -9.07 -18.06 27.88
C ARG A 63 -7.68 -18.15 28.49
N ALA A 64 -7.59 -17.99 29.80
CA ALA A 64 -6.34 -18.12 30.55
C ALA A 64 -6.39 -19.39 31.41
N TRP A 65 -5.33 -20.20 31.36
CA TRP A 65 -5.19 -21.41 32.17
C TRP A 65 -4.77 -21.06 33.60
N SER A 66 -5.49 -21.53 34.63
CA SER A 66 -5.03 -21.44 36.01
C SER A 66 -4.32 -22.72 36.44
N THR A 67 -3.05 -22.59 36.84
CA THR A 67 -2.23 -23.71 37.35
C THR A 67 -2.72 -24.24 38.69
N GLU A 68 -3.50 -23.46 39.43
CA GLU A 68 -3.91 -23.79 40.80
C GLU A 68 -5.20 -24.66 40.84
N HIS A 69 -6.09 -24.50 39.84
CA HIS A 69 -7.40 -25.15 39.80
C HIS A 69 -7.63 -25.98 38.53
N GLY A 70 -6.64 -26.09 37.63
CA GLY A 70 -6.68 -27.02 36.50
C GLY A 70 -7.79 -26.74 35.47
N HIS A 71 -8.24 -25.49 35.35
CA HIS A 71 -9.26 -25.09 34.38
C HIS A 71 -8.95 -23.74 33.71
N TYR A 72 -9.66 -23.47 32.62
CA TYR A 72 -9.60 -22.19 31.92
C TYR A 72 -10.62 -21.21 32.52
N HIS A 73 -10.26 -19.93 32.54
CA HIS A 73 -11.16 -18.82 32.85
C HIS A 73 -11.41 -17.97 31.61
N ASP A 74 -12.60 -17.40 31.49
CA ASP A 74 -12.92 -16.37 30.50
C ASP A 74 -12.43 -14.96 30.93
N ALA A 75 -12.74 -13.94 30.12
CA ALA A 75 -12.37 -12.55 30.37
C ALA A 75 -13.00 -11.95 31.65
N ASN A 76 -14.03 -12.58 32.22
CA ASN A 76 -14.71 -12.17 33.45
C ASN A 76 -14.26 -12.99 34.66
N GLY A 77 -13.29 -13.89 34.50
CA GLY A 77 -12.81 -14.77 35.57
C GLY A 77 -13.71 -15.98 35.84
N MET A 78 -14.71 -16.23 35.00
CA MET A 78 -15.61 -17.37 35.17
C MET A 78 -14.96 -18.64 34.60
N ALA A 79 -15.04 -19.73 35.36
CA ALA A 79 -14.58 -21.04 34.89
C ALA A 79 -15.39 -21.48 33.67
N VAL A 80 -14.69 -21.90 32.61
CA VAL A 80 -15.31 -22.48 31.41
C VAL A 80 -15.11 -24.00 31.40
N PRO A 81 -16.09 -24.77 30.86
CA PRO A 81 -16.01 -26.24 30.80
C PRO A 81 -14.86 -26.75 29.92
#